data_AF-A0A369VVU9-F1
#
_entry.id   AF-A0A369VVU9-F1
#
_cell.length_a   1.000
_cell.length_b   1.000
_cell.length_c   1.000
_cell.angle_alpha   90.00
_cell.angle_beta   90.00
_cell.angle_gamma   90.00
#
_symmetry.space_group_name_H-M   'P 1'
#
loop_
_entity.id
_entity.type
_entity.pdbx_description
1 polymer ?
#
loop_
_entity_poly.entity_id
_entity_poly.type
_entity_poly.pdbx_seq_one_letter_code
_entity_poly.pdbx_strand_id
1 'polypeptide(L)'
;MEVSISSVPPSSAAIYHSPAQVHALLVALTDAELRRLETRSHYLARDQRILAADLRQQAYVRLLNGQRKCRVGMDIVDVIIGIMRSMVSAEREAEAEGNRPVLVGAFGDGGIDAVSLAPSPEQVGHDALHYRRTLAAIRAELGDDPQLVAMLDAVMDGVKGQALQKQLGLTTTGLASLHKKLRRRLDKAVQNRSLP
;
A
#
# COMPACT_ATOMS: atom_id res chain seq x y z
N MET A 1 24.49 33.25 49.95
CA MET A 1 25.04 32.95 48.62
C MET A 1 24.23 31.77 48.10
N GLU A 2 23.06 32.05 47.53
CA GLU A 2 22.08 31.03 47.16
C GLU A 2 22.30 30.59 45.72
N VAL A 3 22.28 29.27 45.53
CA VAL A 3 22.54 28.57 44.27
C VAL A 3 21.31 28.70 43.38
N SER A 4 21.44 29.44 42.27
CA SER A 4 20.44 29.46 41.19
C SER A 4 20.39 28.09 40.51
N ILE A 5 19.37 27.31 40.83
CA ILE A 5 19.01 26.11 40.08
C ILE A 5 18.37 26.58 38.77
N SER A 6 19.13 26.44 37.69
CA SER A 6 18.66 26.58 36.31
C SER A 6 17.58 25.52 36.05
N SER A 7 16.31 25.93 36.05
CA SER A 7 15.21 25.07 35.62
C SER A 7 15.23 24.99 34.09
N VAL A 8 15.90 23.96 33.55
CA VAL A 8 15.68 23.54 32.17
C VAL A 8 14.20 23.12 32.06
N PRO A 9 13.40 23.71 31.16
CA PRO A 9 12.01 23.29 30.99
C PRO A 9 11.98 21.85 30.44
N PRO A 10 11.00 21.02 30.84
CA PRO A 10 10.87 19.67 30.29
C PRO A 10 10.64 19.76 28.78
N SER A 11 11.54 19.15 28.01
CA SER A 11 11.43 18.99 26.57
C SER A 11 10.07 18.37 26.25
N SER A 12 9.23 19.09 25.52
CA SER A 12 7.98 18.56 24.99
C SER A 12 8.30 17.35 24.13
N ALA A 13 7.84 16.16 24.54
CA ALA A 13 8.01 14.95 23.75
C ALA A 13 7.46 15.20 22.34
N ALA A 14 8.31 15.05 21.32
CA ALA A 14 7.92 15.31 19.94
C ALA A 14 6.74 14.40 19.56
N ILE A 15 5.63 15.02 19.17
CA ILE A 15 4.39 14.32 18.79
C ILE A 15 4.60 13.50 17.50
N TYR A 16 5.55 13.90 16.67
CA TYR A 16 5.87 13.27 15.38
C TYR A 16 7.34 12.89 15.30
N HIS A 17 7.62 11.82 14.56
CA HIS A 17 8.99 11.45 14.20
C HIS A 17 9.63 12.52 13.30
N SER A 18 10.90 12.85 13.56
CA SER A 18 11.71 13.65 12.65
C SER A 18 12.05 12.86 11.37
N PRO A 19 12.45 13.53 10.26
CA PRO A 19 12.92 12.84 9.06
C PRO A 19 14.00 11.78 9.29
N ALA A 20 14.95 12.06 10.20
CA ALA A 20 16.00 11.11 10.56
C ALA A 20 15.45 9.88 11.30
N GLN A 21 14.47 10.07 12.19
CA GLN A 21 13.79 8.97 12.87
C GLN A 21 12.93 8.15 11.91
N VAL A 22 12.23 8.81 10.98
CA VAL A 22 11.50 8.15 9.90
C VAL A 22 12.45 7.31 9.04
N HIS A 23 13.60 7.85 8.66
CA HIS A 23 14.61 7.10 7.92
C HIS A 23 15.06 5.85 8.68
N ALA A 24 15.36 5.96 9.98
CA ALA A 24 15.72 4.81 10.80
C ALA A 24 14.61 3.75 10.85
N LEU A 25 13.34 4.16 10.96
CA LEU A 25 12.21 3.24 10.93
C LEU A 25 12.05 2.53 9.57
N LEU A 26 12.28 3.24 8.46
CA LEU A 26 12.23 2.66 7.12
C LEU A 26 13.35 1.62 6.90
N VAL A 27 14.56 1.90 7.39
CA VAL A 27 15.68 0.95 7.34
C VAL A 27 15.43 -0.27 8.22
N ALA A 28 14.70 -0.11 9.33
CA ALA A 28 14.37 -1.18 10.26
C ALA A 28 13.18 -2.06 9.84
N LEU A 29 12.58 -1.82 8.67
CA LEU A 29 11.48 -2.64 8.16
C LEU A 29 11.93 -4.08 7.95
N THR A 30 11.11 -5.01 8.43
CA THR A 30 11.29 -6.45 8.23
C THR A 30 10.85 -6.87 6.84
N ASP A 31 11.33 -8.02 6.36
CA ASP A 31 10.90 -8.59 5.09
C ASP A 31 9.38 -8.82 5.01
N ALA A 32 8.75 -9.15 6.14
CA ALA A 32 7.31 -9.34 6.21
C ALA A 32 6.56 -8.02 5.99
N GLU A 33 7.06 -6.93 6.54
CA GLU A 33 6.50 -5.58 6.37
C GLU A 33 6.75 -5.05 4.95
N LEU A 34 7.93 -5.29 4.38
CA LEU A 34 8.24 -4.98 2.99
C LEU A 34 7.29 -5.71 2.04
N ARG A 35 7.09 -7.02 2.21
CA ARG A 35 6.10 -7.80 1.42
C ARG A 35 4.68 -7.27 1.58
N ARG A 36 4.30 -6.83 2.79
CA ARG A 36 2.99 -6.21 3.04
C ARG A 36 2.84 -4.91 2.24
N LEU A 37 3.86 -4.05 2.24
CA LEU A 37 3.89 -2.81 1.46
C LEU A 37 3.84 -3.06 -0.05
N GLU A 38 4.61 -4.03 -0.54
CA GLU A 38 4.61 -4.44 -1.95
C GLU A 38 3.22 -4.91 -2.38
N THR A 39 2.67 -5.90 -1.67
CA THR A 39 1.34 -6.44 -1.96
C THR A 39 0.29 -5.31 -1.95
N ARG A 40 0.38 -4.39 -0.99
CA ARG A 40 -0.55 -3.26 -0.91
C ARG A 40 -0.42 -2.27 -2.04
N SER A 41 0.78 -1.91 -2.42
CA SER A 41 0.99 -0.99 -3.54
C SER A 41 0.50 -1.56 -4.87
N HIS A 42 0.70 -2.86 -5.13
CA HIS A 42 0.15 -3.52 -6.31
C HIS A 42 -1.37 -3.49 -6.31
N TYR A 43 -1.97 -3.74 -5.15
CA TYR A 43 -3.41 -3.66 -4.98
C TYR A 43 -3.96 -2.25 -5.20
N LEU A 44 -3.30 -1.21 -4.67
CA LEU A 44 -3.77 0.18 -4.78
C LEU A 44 -3.57 0.76 -6.16
N ALA A 45 -2.45 0.42 -6.82
CA ALA A 45 -2.16 0.80 -8.19
C ALA A 45 -3.06 0.08 -9.22
N ARG A 46 -3.91 -0.87 -8.80
CA ARG A 46 -4.81 -1.59 -9.71
C ARG A 46 -5.74 -0.62 -10.42
N ASP A 47 -5.80 -0.72 -11.75
CA ASP A 47 -6.59 0.14 -12.65
C ASP A 47 -6.24 1.63 -12.60
N GLN A 48 -5.09 1.97 -12.03
CA GLN A 48 -4.53 3.31 -12.10
C GLN A 48 -3.39 3.32 -13.11
N ARG A 49 -3.09 4.48 -13.68
CA ARG A 49 -1.90 4.68 -14.54
C ARG A 49 -0.62 4.92 -13.73
N ILE A 50 -0.57 4.43 -12.50
CA ILE A 50 0.56 4.59 -11.58
C ILE A 50 1.23 3.24 -11.39
N LEU A 51 2.56 3.18 -11.45
CA LEU A 51 3.30 1.97 -11.12
C LEU A 51 3.29 1.74 -9.61
N ALA A 52 3.11 0.49 -9.19
CA ALA A 52 3.08 0.12 -7.77
C ALA A 52 4.37 0.51 -7.03
N ALA A 53 5.53 0.34 -7.67
CA ALA A 53 6.82 0.74 -7.12
C ALA A 53 6.91 2.26 -6.92
N ASP A 54 6.48 3.05 -7.92
CA ASP A 54 6.46 4.51 -7.84
C ASP A 54 5.53 5.01 -6.73
N LEU A 55 4.37 4.35 -6.57
CA LEU A 55 3.43 4.67 -5.49
C LEU A 55 4.07 4.49 -4.11
N ARG A 56 4.81 3.39 -3.89
CA ARG A 56 5.57 3.19 -2.63
C ARG A 56 6.69 4.21 -2.47
N GLN A 57 7.48 4.40 -3.53
CA GLN A 57 8.64 5.29 -3.48
C GLN A 57 8.24 6.73 -3.17
N GLN A 58 7.17 7.22 -3.81
CA GLN A 58 6.62 8.54 -3.50
C GLN A 58 6.07 8.64 -2.08
N ALA A 59 5.46 7.58 -1.55
CA ALA A 59 5.03 7.56 -0.15
C ALA A 59 6.22 7.71 0.81
N TYR A 60 7.35 7.02 0.53
CA TYR A 60 8.60 7.17 1.29
C TYR A 60 9.16 8.60 1.19
N VAL A 61 9.26 9.15 -0.02
CA VAL A 61 9.76 10.51 -0.24
C VAL A 61 8.92 11.55 0.50
N ARG A 62 7.59 11.43 0.48
CA ARG A 62 6.70 12.35 1.20
C ARG A 62 6.89 12.31 2.72
N LEU A 63 7.20 11.14 3.27
CA LEU A 63 7.54 10.98 4.69
C LEU A 63 8.92 11.57 5.02
N LEU A 64 9.94 11.24 4.22
CA LEU A 64 11.31 11.71 4.42
C LEU A 64 11.43 13.24 4.26
N ASN A 65 10.68 13.84 3.33
CA ASN A 65 10.66 15.28 3.13
C ASN A 65 9.69 16.02 4.07
N GLY A 66 9.02 15.32 4.99
CA GLY A 66 8.11 15.92 5.97
C GLY A 66 6.76 16.43 5.43
N GLN A 67 6.45 16.16 4.15
CA GLN A 67 5.15 16.47 3.54
C GLN A 67 4.01 15.62 4.11
N ARG A 68 4.36 14.46 4.69
CA ARG A 68 3.52 13.63 5.52
C ARG A 68 4.25 13.38 6.83
N LYS A 69 3.50 13.31 7.93
CA LYS A 69 4.06 13.16 9.28
C LYS A 69 3.67 11.79 9.85
N CYS A 70 4.64 11.11 10.45
CA CYS A 70 4.40 9.89 11.23
C CYS A 70 4.32 10.27 12.71
N ARG A 71 3.14 10.09 13.33
CA ARG A 71 2.97 10.36 14.76
C ARG A 71 3.68 9.28 15.56
N VAL A 72 4.33 9.69 16.66
CA VAL A 72 4.96 8.73 17.56
C VAL A 72 3.92 7.75 18.11
N GLY A 73 4.25 6.45 18.04
CA GLY A 73 3.37 5.35 18.46
C GLY A 73 2.44 4.81 17.36
N MET A 74 2.47 5.37 16.15
CA MET A 74 1.79 4.79 15.00
C MET A 74 2.72 3.82 14.26
N ASP A 75 2.12 2.75 13.74
CA ASP A 75 2.80 1.79 12.87
C ASP A 75 3.18 2.44 11.54
N ILE A 76 4.46 2.42 11.19
CA ILE A 76 4.95 3.11 9.99
C ILE A 76 4.41 2.49 8.70
N VAL A 77 4.17 1.16 8.69
CA VAL A 77 3.62 0.45 7.52
C VAL A 77 2.20 0.92 7.25
N ASP A 78 1.37 1.01 8.29
CA ASP A 78 0.00 1.53 8.19
C ASP A 78 -0.02 3.00 7.72
N VAL A 79 0.93 3.82 8.19
CA VAL A 79 1.10 5.21 7.73
C VAL A 79 1.41 5.25 6.23
N ILE A 80 2.37 4.46 5.77
CA ILE A 80 2.76 4.40 4.35
C ILE A 80 1.56 3.95 3.50
N ILE A 81 0.83 2.91 3.93
CA ILE A 81 -0.38 2.44 3.24
C ILE A 81 -1.43 3.55 3.16
N GLY A 82 -1.64 4.31 4.24
CA GLY A 82 -2.54 5.46 4.27
C GLY A 82 -2.15 6.54 3.27
N ILE A 83 -0.85 6.83 3.14
CA ILE A 83 -0.33 7.80 2.17
C ILE A 83 -0.57 7.32 0.73
N MET A 84 -0.27 6.05 0.44
CA MET A 84 -0.54 5.45 -0.87
C MET A 84 -2.03 5.53 -1.23
N ARG A 85 -2.92 5.23 -0.27
CA ARG A 85 -4.38 5.37 -0.47
C ARG A 85 -4.80 6.79 -0.81
N SER A 86 -4.25 7.78 -0.08
CA SER A 86 -4.53 9.19 -0.33
C SER A 86 -4.09 9.62 -1.73
N MET A 87 -2.94 9.14 -2.20
CA MET A 87 -2.45 9.44 -3.54
C MET A 87 -3.35 8.84 -4.63
N VAL A 88 -3.76 7.59 -4.48
CA VAL A 88 -4.68 6.94 -5.43
C VAL A 88 -6.06 7.60 -5.43
N SER A 89 -6.55 8.07 -4.27
CA SER A 89 -7.81 8.85 -4.23
C SER A 89 -7.70 10.13 -5.03
N ALA A 90 -6.61 10.88 -4.83
CA ALA A 90 -6.37 12.12 -5.55
C ALA A 90 -6.25 11.90 -7.07
N GLU A 91 -5.62 10.80 -7.50
CA GLU A 91 -5.55 10.44 -8.92
C GLU A 91 -6.94 10.15 -9.51
N ARG A 92 -7.78 9.39 -8.79
CA ARG A 92 -9.15 9.11 -9.23
C ARG A 92 -10.02 10.36 -9.33
N GLU A 93 -9.87 11.26 -8.37
CA GLU A 93 -10.56 12.55 -8.37
C GLU A 93 -10.12 13.38 -9.59
N ALA A 94 -8.81 13.48 -9.85
CA ALA A 94 -8.28 14.16 -11.03
C ALA A 94 -8.77 13.53 -12.36
N GLU A 95 -8.84 12.19 -12.44
CA GLU A 95 -9.40 11.49 -13.60
C GLU A 95 -10.88 11.78 -13.81
N ALA A 96 -11.67 11.83 -12.74
CA ALA A 96 -13.10 12.14 -12.78
C ALA A 96 -13.37 13.60 -13.20
N GLU A 97 -12.50 14.52 -12.78
CA GLU A 97 -12.53 15.93 -13.18
C GLU A 97 -11.99 16.19 -14.60
N GLY A 98 -11.50 15.16 -15.29
CA GLY A 98 -10.97 15.28 -16.64
C GLY A 98 -9.55 15.88 -16.71
N ASN A 99 -8.91 16.10 -15.56
CA ASN A 99 -7.53 16.58 -15.45
C ASN A 99 -6.55 15.45 -15.76
N ARG A 100 -6.41 15.13 -17.05
CA ARG A 100 -5.53 14.07 -17.55
C ARG A 100 -4.20 14.65 -18.07
N PRO A 101 -3.04 14.23 -17.54
CA PRO A 101 -1.78 14.42 -18.25
C PRO A 101 -1.79 13.56 -19.53
N VAL A 102 -1.70 14.21 -20.69
CA VAL A 102 -1.53 13.54 -21.98
C VAL A 102 -0.04 13.22 -22.14
N LEU A 103 0.30 11.94 -22.22
CA LEU A 103 1.63 11.49 -22.62
C LEU A 103 1.87 11.87 -24.09
N VAL A 104 2.63 12.95 -24.31
CA VAL A 104 3.19 13.27 -25.62
C VAL A 104 4.40 12.34 -25.82
N GLY A 105 4.22 11.27 -26.60
CA GLY A 105 5.29 10.32 -26.88
C GLY A 105 6.44 10.96 -27.65
N ALA A 106 7.60 11.09 -27.03
CA ALA A 106 8.85 11.35 -27.72
C ALA A 106 9.61 10.01 -27.82
N PHE A 107 9.51 9.35 -28.98
CA PHE A 107 10.41 8.25 -29.31
C PHE A 107 11.76 8.85 -29.71
N GLY A 108 12.80 8.58 -28.93
CA GLY A 108 14.18 8.96 -29.19
C GLY A 108 15.12 7.83 -28.78
N ASP A 109 15.94 7.41 -29.73
CA ASP A 109 16.76 6.20 -29.77
C ASP A 109 18.07 6.32 -28.95
N GLY A 110 18.55 5.19 -28.43
CA GLY A 110 19.96 4.97 -28.07
C GLY A 110 20.36 5.07 -26.59
N GLY A 111 20.70 3.93 -25.98
CA GLY A 111 21.46 3.86 -24.73
C GLY A 111 21.75 2.42 -24.30
N ILE A 112 23.04 2.07 -24.17
CA ILE A 112 23.57 0.71 -24.00
C ILE A 112 23.39 0.21 -22.55
N ASP A 113 22.85 -1.00 -22.38
CA ASP A 113 22.57 -1.65 -21.09
C ASP A 113 23.85 -2.03 -20.32
N ALA A 114 23.99 -1.49 -19.11
CA ALA A 114 24.78 -2.13 -18.07
C ALA A 114 23.93 -3.26 -17.46
N VAL A 115 24.52 -4.46 -17.27
CA VAL A 115 23.82 -5.62 -16.68
C VAL A 115 23.26 -5.25 -15.32
N SER A 116 21.96 -4.92 -15.33
CA SER A 116 21.19 -4.60 -14.15
C SER A 116 20.74 -5.91 -13.50
N LEU A 117 20.91 -6.00 -12.18
CA LEU A 117 20.31 -7.06 -11.37
C LEU A 117 18.78 -6.85 -11.20
N ALA A 118 18.22 -5.82 -11.82
CA ALA A 118 16.79 -5.63 -11.90
C ALA A 118 16.17 -6.70 -12.81
N PRO A 119 14.96 -7.19 -12.49
CA PRO A 119 14.23 -8.12 -13.36
C PRO A 119 14.11 -7.53 -14.76
N SER A 120 14.27 -8.38 -15.78
CA SER A 120 14.28 -7.92 -17.17
C SER A 120 12.94 -7.27 -17.52
N PRO A 121 12.89 -6.36 -18.51
CA PRO A 121 11.64 -5.78 -19.00
C PRO A 121 10.60 -6.85 -19.37
N GLU A 122 11.04 -8.00 -19.91
CA GLU A 122 10.17 -9.14 -20.17
C GLU A 122 9.64 -9.79 -18.89
N GLN A 123 10.45 -9.93 -17.83
CA GLN A 123 10.02 -10.44 -16.53
C GLN A 123 9.04 -9.48 -15.83
N VAL A 124 9.33 -8.19 -15.82
CA VAL A 124 8.43 -7.15 -15.28
C VAL A 124 7.10 -7.13 -16.05
N GLY A 125 7.15 -7.27 -17.38
CA GLY A 125 5.96 -7.33 -18.23
C GLY A 125 5.14 -8.60 -18.02
N HIS A 126 5.80 -9.75 -17.88
CA HIS A 126 5.17 -11.05 -17.65
C HIS A 126 4.46 -11.08 -16.29
N ASP A 127 5.14 -10.64 -15.23
CA ASP A 127 4.59 -10.56 -13.88
C ASP A 127 3.43 -9.56 -13.84
N ALA A 128 3.60 -8.37 -14.43
CA ALA A 128 2.54 -7.36 -14.46
C ALA A 128 1.28 -7.88 -15.18
N LEU A 129 1.41 -8.61 -16.29
CA LEU A 129 0.29 -9.21 -17.01
C LEU A 129 -0.34 -10.37 -16.24
N HIS A 130 0.45 -11.24 -15.63
CA HIS A 130 -0.03 -12.35 -14.82
C HIS A 130 -0.78 -11.85 -13.58
N TYR A 131 -0.21 -10.91 -12.83
CA TYR A 131 -0.86 -10.28 -11.69
C TYR A 131 -2.15 -9.55 -12.10
N ARG A 132 -2.12 -8.77 -13.20
CA ARG A 132 -3.33 -8.09 -13.72
C ARG A 132 -4.44 -9.07 -14.05
N ARG A 133 -4.12 -10.16 -14.75
CA ARG A 133 -5.10 -11.20 -15.09
C ARG A 133 -5.69 -11.81 -13.82
N THR A 134 -4.86 -12.26 -12.89
CA THR A 134 -5.28 -12.87 -11.61
C THR A 134 -6.19 -11.95 -10.81
N LEU A 135 -5.83 -10.67 -10.66
CA LEU A 135 -6.64 -9.68 -9.96
C LEU A 135 -7.98 -9.41 -10.67
N ALA A 136 -8.01 -9.38 -12.00
CA ALA A 136 -9.24 -9.20 -12.77
C ALA A 136 -10.24 -10.36 -12.55
N ALA A 137 -9.77 -11.60 -12.44
CA ALA A 137 -10.67 -12.72 -12.12
C ALA A 137 -11.14 -12.71 -10.68
N ILE A 138 -10.26 -12.36 -9.74
CA ILE A 138 -10.66 -12.20 -8.34
C ILE A 138 -11.79 -11.17 -8.26
N ARG A 139 -11.69 -10.05 -8.97
CA ARG A 139 -12.78 -9.06 -9.06
C ARG A 139 -14.04 -9.61 -9.72
N ALA A 140 -13.93 -10.24 -10.88
CA ALA A 140 -15.09 -10.80 -11.57
C ALA A 140 -15.85 -11.81 -10.68
N GLU A 141 -15.12 -12.57 -9.87
CA GLU A 141 -15.70 -13.57 -8.98
C GLU A 141 -16.24 -12.97 -7.68
N LEU A 142 -15.63 -11.88 -7.17
CA LEU A 142 -16.18 -11.10 -6.06
C LEU A 142 -17.47 -10.36 -6.45
N GLY A 143 -17.57 -9.92 -7.71
CA GLY A 143 -18.66 -9.07 -8.20
C GLY A 143 -18.72 -7.74 -7.46
N ASP A 144 -19.92 -7.13 -7.45
CA ASP A 144 -20.19 -5.89 -6.72
C ASP A 144 -20.62 -6.15 -5.26
N ASP A 145 -20.15 -7.25 -4.63
CA ASP A 145 -20.45 -7.53 -3.22
C ASP A 145 -19.59 -6.63 -2.31
N PRO A 146 -20.14 -5.54 -1.73
CA PRO A 146 -19.34 -4.57 -1.00
C PRO A 146 -18.78 -5.16 0.30
N GLN A 147 -19.44 -6.17 0.88
CA GLN A 147 -18.95 -6.83 2.10
C GLN A 147 -17.75 -7.71 1.81
N LEU A 148 -17.74 -8.43 0.70
CA LEU A 148 -16.58 -9.25 0.31
C LEU A 148 -15.38 -8.39 -0.09
N VAL A 149 -15.62 -7.26 -0.75
CA VAL A 149 -14.56 -6.28 -1.05
C VAL A 149 -14.00 -5.67 0.24
N ALA A 150 -14.87 -5.22 1.16
CA ALA A 150 -14.45 -4.69 2.45
C ALA A 150 -13.70 -5.72 3.30
N MET A 151 -14.10 -6.99 3.24
CA MET A 151 -13.41 -8.11 3.88
C MET A 151 -12.01 -8.32 3.31
N LEU A 152 -11.89 -8.37 1.98
CA LEU A 152 -10.61 -8.51 1.30
C LEU A 152 -9.69 -7.33 1.64
N ASP A 153 -10.22 -6.11 1.62
CA ASP A 153 -9.49 -4.91 2.04
C ASP A 153 -9.02 -5.03 3.48
N ALA A 154 -9.88 -5.34 4.44
CA ALA A 154 -9.49 -5.41 5.84
C ALA A 154 -8.48 -6.55 6.14
N VAL A 155 -8.61 -7.70 5.48
CA VAL A 155 -7.63 -8.81 5.59
C VAL A 155 -6.27 -8.39 5.04
N MET A 156 -6.25 -7.69 3.90
CA MET A 156 -5.03 -7.17 3.31
C MET A 156 -4.42 -6.03 4.13
N ASP A 157 -5.23 -5.33 4.95
CA ASP A 157 -4.78 -4.35 5.94
C ASP A 157 -4.20 -5.06 7.17
N GLY A 158 -4.10 -6.38 7.18
CA GLY A 158 -3.59 -7.15 8.32
C GLY A 158 -4.53 -7.14 9.52
N VAL A 159 -5.77 -6.64 9.36
CA VAL A 159 -6.75 -6.59 10.42
C VAL A 159 -7.28 -7.99 10.68
N LYS A 160 -7.24 -8.43 11.94
CA LYS A 160 -7.55 -9.80 12.35
C LYS A 160 -8.50 -9.83 13.54
N GLY A 161 -9.16 -10.98 13.74
CA GLY A 161 -9.91 -11.29 14.96
C GLY A 161 -11.02 -10.26 15.28
N GLN A 162 -11.08 -9.82 16.54
CA GLN A 162 -12.10 -8.88 17.01
C GLN A 162 -12.01 -7.50 16.33
N ALA A 163 -10.82 -7.06 15.93
CA ALA A 163 -10.67 -5.80 15.19
C ALA A 163 -11.36 -5.88 13.82
N LEU A 164 -11.24 -7.02 13.15
CA LEU A 164 -11.88 -7.27 11.86
C LEU A 164 -13.41 -7.35 12.01
N GLN A 165 -13.89 -7.99 13.08
CA GLN A 165 -15.32 -8.03 13.42
C GLN A 165 -15.90 -6.62 13.64
N LYS A 166 -15.20 -5.81 14.43
CA LYS A 166 -15.62 -4.43 14.73
C LYS A 166 -15.62 -3.56 13.48
N GLN A 167 -14.60 -3.69 12.63
CA GLN A 167 -14.48 -2.91 11.40
C GLN A 167 -15.57 -3.27 10.38
N LEU A 168 -15.96 -4.54 10.29
CA LEU A 168 -16.97 -5.00 9.35
C LEU A 168 -18.39 -5.00 9.92
N GLY A 169 -18.55 -4.71 11.21
CA GLY A 169 -19.85 -4.77 11.90
C GLY A 169 -20.43 -6.19 11.97
N LEU A 170 -19.56 -7.21 12.04
CA LEU A 170 -19.96 -8.62 11.96
C LEU A 170 -19.78 -9.34 13.30
N THR A 171 -20.69 -10.29 13.57
CA THR A 171 -20.52 -11.26 14.65
C THR A 171 -19.46 -12.30 14.28
N THR A 172 -18.98 -13.08 15.25
CA THR A 172 -18.04 -14.19 15.01
C THR A 172 -18.54 -15.17 13.94
N THR A 173 -19.82 -15.51 13.98
CA THR A 173 -20.46 -16.39 12.99
C THR A 173 -20.59 -15.73 11.62
N GLY A 174 -20.92 -14.43 11.59
CA GLY A 174 -20.98 -13.65 10.35
C GLY A 174 -19.61 -13.54 9.68
N LEU A 175 -18.56 -13.29 10.46
CA LEU A 175 -17.18 -13.25 9.99
C LEU A 175 -16.73 -14.59 9.41
N ALA A 176 -16.98 -15.71 10.11
CA ALA A 176 -16.63 -17.05 9.64
C ALA A 176 -17.34 -17.40 8.32
N SER A 177 -18.61 -17.00 8.18
CA SER A 177 -19.39 -17.19 6.97
C SER A 177 -18.82 -16.37 5.81
N LEU A 178 -18.43 -15.12 6.06
CA LEU A 178 -17.83 -14.24 5.07
C LEU A 178 -16.42 -14.71 4.65
N HIS A 179 -15.61 -15.22 5.59
CA HIS A 179 -14.34 -15.90 5.29
C HIS A 179 -14.53 -17.08 4.33
N LYS A 180 -15.50 -17.96 4.63
CA LYS A 180 -15.79 -19.13 3.79
C LYS A 180 -16.27 -18.72 2.39
N LYS A 181 -17.10 -17.67 2.32
CA LYS A 181 -17.56 -17.10 1.06
C LYS A 181 -16.40 -16.51 0.26
N LEU A 182 -15.57 -15.67 0.87
CA LEU A 182 -14.38 -15.07 0.25
C LEU A 182 -13.42 -16.14 -0.25
N ARG A 183 -13.11 -17.15 0.57
CA ARG A 183 -12.20 -18.24 0.19
C ARG A 183 -12.72 -19.02 -1.01
N ARG A 184 -14.01 -19.39 -1.04
CA ARG A 184 -14.62 -20.07 -2.20
C ARG A 184 -14.53 -19.24 -3.48
N ARG A 185 -14.72 -17.93 -3.39
CA ARG A 185 -14.60 -17.02 -4.54
C ARG A 185 -13.16 -16.91 -5.01
N LEU A 186 -12.20 -16.80 -4.10
CA LEU A 186 -10.78 -16.79 -4.42
C LEU A 186 -10.35 -18.10 -5.07
N ASP A 187 -10.69 -19.25 -4.47
CA ASP A 187 -10.35 -20.58 -4.99
C ASP A 187 -10.88 -20.76 -6.42
N LYS A 188 -12.12 -20.32 -6.69
CA LYS A 188 -12.71 -20.34 -8.04
C LYS A 188 -12.00 -19.39 -9.01
N ALA A 189 -11.54 -18.23 -8.54
CA ALA A 189 -10.80 -17.27 -9.37
C ALA A 189 -9.40 -17.77 -9.77
N VAL A 190 -8.77 -18.62 -8.95
CA VAL A 190 -7.43 -19.18 -9.21
C VAL A 190 -7.43 -20.62 -9.75
N GLN A 191 -8.57 -21.31 -9.79
CA GLN A 191 -8.68 -22.74 -10.12
C GLN A 191 -8.09 -23.14 -11.49
N ASN A 192 -8.01 -22.22 -12.45
CA ASN A 192 -7.47 -22.45 -13.79
C ASN A 192 -6.22 -21.60 -14.07
N ARG A 193 -5.49 -21.21 -13.02
CA ARG A 193 -4.38 -20.25 -13.12
C ARG A 193 -3.21 -20.74 -12.30
N SER A 194 -2.03 -20.78 -12.91
CA SER A 194 -0.80 -20.97 -12.15
C SER A 194 -0.64 -19.76 -11.23
N LEU A 195 -0.62 -20.01 -9.91
CA LEU A 195 -0.17 -19.02 -8.96
C LEU A 195 1.32 -18.75 -9.25
N PRO A 196 1.77 -17.49 -9.28
CA PRO A 196 3.20 -17.19 -9.27
C PRO A 196 3.84 -17.71 -7.97
#